data_AF-A0A9P8SQ37-F1
#
_entry.id   AF-A0A9P8SQ37-F1
#
_cell.length_a   1.000
_cell.length_b   1.000
_cell.length_c   1.000
_cell.angle_alpha   90.00
_cell.angle_beta   90.00
_cell.angle_gamma   90.00
#
_symmetry.space_group_name_H-M   'P 1'
#
loop_
_entity.id
_entity.type
_entity.pdbx_description
1 polymer ?
#
loop_
_entity_poly.entity_id
_entity_poly.type
_entity_poly.pdbx_seq_one_letter_code
_entity_poly.pdbx_strand_id
1 'polypeptide(L)'
;MAEVKVTPEPPRGPGTADFLFMPLEVFWMILQYLDARDIVRCRRVSKHWKEAFTNPEYLVRLLIRLFPSAPEVRGLKDKQSLDELLSAVQSGEHWRELFDKVASRYDHLSRGKPRSVQKLKLCDDFGVTGEREWFQVQPWDSHASHLMQRVDYLYPETFWTYEDGLLVYPSADYSSLVLMDVETGKQVMVPFLIIGKVIRRIRLQKRVLVVEWAEPKAFHWLNDSDGVHRHFASSFDVAQEANGSWNVSFRNEWKIMFLGHPLSERDRFYSTHNKTHYVIYIWQPNRSLYTADEDAPIESLFVWDISKPCPYRPSLDPTGRQRKEEQDQAPAIVSRFGFRELGFFSVRQRGVPGIQGLEITDDGQAIEIIENLCTGPLDRLVGPTEWTSQVQITSIPLIGDGPVWRRDVGYILSPYRGSNGLQTKPLGLLCKQFWYTVISEVYDRNSKAGFALHLSPLGWPFDSRIYMSIQTPYSRIVLKPDDVFELAGRGKICGNEKFVIGENANRELVIWRFDR
;
A
#
# COMPACT_ATOMS: atom_id res chain seq x y z
N MET A 1 70.83 1.06 46.83
CA MET A 1 70.15 0.97 45.52
C MET A 1 69.07 -0.09 45.65
N ALA A 2 67.77 0.18 45.60
CA ALA A 2 67.02 1.36 45.19
C ALA A 2 65.84 1.58 46.17
N GLU A 3 65.58 2.84 46.52
CA GLU A 3 64.41 3.24 47.31
C GLU A 3 63.14 3.12 46.46
N VAL A 4 62.16 2.38 46.98
CA VAL A 4 60.80 2.31 46.41
C VAL A 4 60.09 3.61 46.76
N LYS A 5 59.95 4.49 45.77
CA LYS A 5 59.14 5.70 45.85
C LYS A 5 57.66 5.32 45.87
N VAL A 6 57.07 5.29 47.06
CA VAL A 6 55.61 5.24 47.22
C VAL A 6 55.05 6.61 46.85
N THR A 7 54.44 6.71 45.68
CA THR A 7 53.62 7.87 45.29
C THR A 7 52.33 7.88 46.10
N PRO A 8 51.99 8.98 46.80
CA PRO A 8 50.71 9.08 47.47
C PRO A 8 49.58 9.23 46.44
N GLU A 9 48.48 8.49 46.65
CA GLU A 9 47.22 8.70 45.93
C GLU A 9 46.79 10.17 46.07
N PRO A 10 46.22 10.78 45.02
CA PRO A 10 45.69 12.13 45.12
C PRO A 10 44.49 12.13 46.09
N PRO A 11 44.32 13.20 46.88
CA PRO A 11 43.19 13.30 47.79
C PRO A 11 41.89 13.29 46.98
N ARG A 12 40.97 12.37 47.31
CA ARG A 12 39.58 12.43 46.85
C ARG A 12 38.99 13.73 47.40
N GLY A 13 38.83 14.72 46.52
CA GLY A 13 38.20 15.98 46.86
C GLY A 13 36.78 15.77 47.40
N PRO A 14 36.28 16.66 48.27
CA PRO A 14 34.92 16.60 48.74
C PRO A 14 33.97 16.96 47.58
N GLY A 15 33.04 16.06 47.27
CA GLY A 15 31.82 16.40 46.52
C GLY A 15 31.86 16.21 45.01
N THR A 16 32.20 15.02 44.51
CA THR A 16 31.52 14.55 43.28
C THR A 16 30.18 13.97 43.71
N ALA A 17 29.12 14.79 43.67
CA ALA A 17 27.76 14.29 43.80
C ALA A 17 27.52 13.29 42.66
N ASP A 18 27.63 12.01 42.96
CA ASP A 18 27.45 10.95 41.97
C ASP A 18 25.96 10.89 41.60
N PHE A 19 25.67 10.78 40.30
CA PHE A 19 24.30 10.75 39.79
C PHE A 19 23.51 9.57 40.36
N LEU A 20 24.21 8.53 40.85
CA LEU A 20 23.63 7.36 41.53
C LEU A 20 23.08 7.64 42.94
N PHE A 21 23.50 8.72 43.61
CA PHE A 21 23.03 9.06 44.96
C PHE A 21 21.89 10.09 44.97
N MET A 22 21.41 10.49 43.79
CA MET A 22 20.26 11.38 43.68
C MET A 22 18.98 10.63 44.06
N PRO A 23 18.05 11.23 44.84
CA PRO A 23 16.75 10.62 45.09
C PRO A 23 16.04 10.26 43.78
N LEU A 24 15.36 9.10 43.78
CA LEU A 24 14.68 8.52 42.63
C LEU A 24 13.74 9.54 41.95
N GLU A 25 13.05 10.33 42.77
CA GLU A 25 12.09 11.35 42.37
C GLU A 25 12.75 12.50 41.63
N VAL A 26 13.93 12.95 42.09
CA VAL A 26 14.67 14.06 41.47
C VAL A 26 15.26 13.61 40.13
N PHE A 27 15.78 12.39 40.05
CA PHE A 27 16.26 11.83 38.78
C PHE A 27 15.10 11.67 37.79
N TRP A 28 13.93 11.20 38.25
CA TRP A 28 12.74 11.15 37.42
C TRP A 28 12.34 12.53 36.91
N MET A 29 12.37 13.58 37.74
CA MET A 29 12.10 14.95 37.31
C MET A 29 13.04 15.38 36.17
N ILE A 30 14.34 15.08 36.25
CA ILE A 30 15.31 15.38 35.18
C ILE A 30 14.93 14.66 33.89
N LEU A 31 14.63 13.35 33.97
CA LEU A 31 14.25 12.54 32.81
C LEU A 31 13.02 13.09 32.09
N GLN A 32 12.10 13.77 32.78
CA GLN A 32 10.92 14.36 32.16
C GLN A 32 11.23 15.54 31.23
N TYR A 33 12.39 16.17 31.37
CA TYR A 33 12.84 17.28 30.52
C TYR A 33 13.70 16.82 29.33
N LEU A 34 14.03 15.53 29.25
CA LEU A 34 14.88 14.99 28.19
C LEU A 34 14.03 14.30 27.12
N ASP A 35 14.40 14.50 25.86
CA ASP A 35 13.87 13.71 24.77
C ASP A 35 14.55 12.33 24.72
N ALA A 36 14.00 11.41 23.92
CA ALA A 36 14.53 10.06 23.80
C ALA A 36 15.98 10.04 23.27
N ARG A 37 16.34 11.02 22.43
CA ARG A 37 17.68 11.11 21.83
C ARG A 37 18.72 11.50 22.86
N ASP A 38 18.38 12.45 23.72
CA ASP A 38 19.22 12.92 24.81
C ASP A 38 19.36 11.84 25.88
N ILE A 39 18.29 11.10 26.21
CA ILE A 39 18.37 9.91 27.08
C ILE A 39 19.40 8.91 26.56
N VAL A 40 19.39 8.59 25.26
CA VAL A 40 20.37 7.67 24.66
C VAL A 40 21.79 8.26 24.69
N ARG A 41 21.95 9.57 24.46
CA ARG A 41 23.25 10.25 24.51
C ARG A 41 23.84 10.31 25.92
N CYS A 42 22.99 10.52 26.93
CA CYS A 42 23.37 10.57 28.34
C CYS A 42 24.09 9.29 28.78
N ARG A 43 23.70 8.14 28.23
CA ARG A 43 24.37 6.84 28.47
C ARG A 43 25.84 6.79 28.03
N ARG A 44 26.30 7.75 27.23
CA ARG A 44 27.69 7.82 26.73
C ARG A 44 28.60 8.72 27.58
N VAL A 45 28.07 9.41 28.59
CA VAL A 45 28.82 10.37 29.42
C VAL A 45 29.80 9.68 30.36
N SER A 46 29.33 8.66 31.12
CA SER A 46 30.14 7.89 32.06
C SER A 46 29.51 6.52 32.32
N LYS A 47 30.23 5.62 33.02
CA LYS A 47 29.68 4.32 33.45
C LYS A 47 28.44 4.50 34.36
N HIS A 48 28.51 5.42 35.32
CA HIS A 48 27.42 5.75 36.24
C HIS A 48 26.19 6.29 35.51
N TRP A 49 26.38 7.16 34.51
CA TRP A 49 25.28 7.64 33.68
C TRP A 49 24.70 6.54 32.80
N LYS A 50 25.54 5.66 32.25
CA LYS A 50 25.06 4.50 31.50
C LYS A 50 24.14 3.64 32.36
N GLU A 51 24.52 3.33 33.59
CA GLU A 51 23.70 2.55 34.53
C GLU A 51 22.38 3.25 34.85
N ALA A 52 22.42 4.54 35.21
CA ALA A 52 21.21 5.30 35.55
C ALA A 52 20.22 5.41 34.38
N PHE A 53 20.71 5.74 33.17
CA PHE A 53 19.89 5.91 31.97
C PHE A 53 19.56 4.60 31.24
N THR A 54 19.97 3.44 31.78
CA THR A 54 19.57 2.11 31.29
C THR A 54 18.76 1.31 32.31
N ASN A 55 18.35 1.94 33.42
CA ASN A 55 17.46 1.31 34.38
C ASN A 55 16.09 0.99 33.73
N PRO A 56 15.69 -0.28 33.65
CA PRO A 56 14.44 -0.70 33.00
C PRO A 56 13.19 -0.02 33.56
N GLU A 57 13.13 0.26 34.87
CA GLU A 57 11.95 0.87 35.50
C GLU A 57 11.66 2.26 34.92
N TYR A 58 12.71 3.06 34.72
CA TYR A 58 12.58 4.36 34.08
C TYR A 58 12.32 4.24 32.58
N LEU A 59 12.98 3.31 31.90
CA LEU A 59 12.82 3.15 30.45
C LEU A 59 11.40 2.73 30.07
N VAL A 60 10.76 1.84 30.82
CA VAL A 60 9.35 1.46 30.58
C VAL A 60 8.43 2.66 30.70
N ARG A 61 8.58 3.45 31.77
CA ARG A 61 7.77 4.66 32.00
C ARG A 61 8.03 5.72 30.91
N LEU A 62 9.28 5.91 30.53
CA LEU A 62 9.66 6.82 29.44
C LEU A 62 9.13 6.34 28.09
N LEU A 63 9.16 5.05 27.81
CA LEU A 63 8.62 4.47 26.59
C LEU A 63 7.12 4.78 26.45
N ILE A 64 6.37 4.57 27.54
CA ILE A 64 4.92 4.86 27.60
C ILE A 64 4.62 6.34 27.46
N ARG A 65 5.45 7.21 28.04
CA ARG A 65 5.30 8.67 28.01
C ARG A 65 5.67 9.26 26.65
N LEU A 66 6.84 8.88 26.11
CA LEU A 66 7.42 9.47 24.91
C LEU A 66 6.84 8.88 23.64
N PHE A 67 6.43 7.60 23.65
CA PHE A 67 5.92 6.89 22.48
C PHE A 67 4.59 6.16 22.71
N PRO A 68 3.56 6.78 23.31
CA PRO A 68 2.28 6.15 23.62
C PRO A 68 1.57 5.50 22.42
N SER A 69 1.82 5.97 21.20
CA SER A 69 1.15 5.51 19.97
C SER A 69 1.91 4.38 19.26
N ALA A 70 3.17 4.11 19.65
CA ALA A 70 3.96 3.05 19.06
C ALA A 70 3.27 1.68 19.26
N PRO A 71 3.26 0.79 18.26
CA PRO A 71 2.57 -0.49 18.32
C PRO A 71 3.09 -1.37 19.45
N GLU A 72 4.40 -1.33 19.72
CA GLU A 72 4.99 -2.06 20.83
C GLU A 72 4.46 -1.58 22.18
N VAL A 73 4.20 -0.28 22.33
CA VAL A 73 3.69 0.33 23.57
C VAL A 73 2.20 0.09 23.75
N ARG A 74 1.43 0.17 22.67
CA ARG A 74 -0.02 -0.11 22.71
C ARG A 74 -0.28 -1.56 23.12
N GLY A 75 0.49 -2.51 22.57
CA GLY A 75 0.41 -3.91 22.96
C GLY A 75 0.75 -4.19 24.44
N LEU A 76 1.47 -3.29 25.11
CA LEU A 76 1.74 -3.39 26.55
C LEU A 76 0.57 -2.87 27.40
N LYS A 77 -0.03 -1.75 27.01
CA LYS A 77 -1.19 -1.16 27.70
C LYS A 77 -2.41 -2.07 27.68
N ASP A 78 -2.57 -2.82 26.59
CA ASP A 78 -3.71 -3.73 26.43
C ASP A 78 -3.59 -5.00 27.29
N LYS A 79 -2.40 -5.30 27.83
CA LYS A 79 -2.11 -6.60 28.45
C LYS A 79 -1.91 -6.57 29.97
N GLN A 80 -1.48 -5.47 30.57
CA GLN A 80 -1.06 -5.44 31.99
C GLN A 80 -1.19 -4.05 32.64
N SER A 81 -1.36 -4.03 33.97
CA SER A 81 -1.17 -2.81 34.77
C SER A 81 0.32 -2.43 34.82
N LEU A 82 0.62 -1.13 35.03
CA LEU A 82 2.01 -0.65 35.07
C LEU A 82 2.84 -1.38 36.15
N ASP A 83 2.24 -1.73 37.28
CA ASP A 83 2.91 -2.42 38.38
C ASP A 83 3.18 -3.90 38.05
N GLU A 84 2.32 -4.56 37.28
CA GLU A 84 2.56 -5.91 36.76
C GLU A 84 3.66 -5.92 35.69
N LEU A 85 3.71 -4.91 34.81
CA LEU A 85 4.77 -4.73 33.81
C LEU A 85 6.14 -4.54 34.46
N LEU A 86 6.19 -3.75 35.54
CA LEU A 86 7.40 -3.49 36.33
C LEU A 86 7.80 -4.72 37.17
N SER A 87 6.82 -5.52 37.63
CA SER A 87 7.07 -6.78 38.36
C SER A 87 7.53 -7.93 37.44
N ALA A 88 7.13 -7.91 36.17
CA ALA A 88 7.49 -8.90 35.15
C ALA A 88 8.85 -8.63 34.45
N VAL A 89 9.65 -7.68 34.94
CA VAL A 89 10.99 -7.31 34.43
C VAL A 89 12.01 -8.43 34.75
N GLN A 90 11.79 -9.63 34.24
CA GLN A 90 12.72 -10.75 34.38
C GLN A 90 13.87 -10.70 33.36
N SER A 91 13.79 -9.82 32.35
CA SER A 91 14.93 -9.45 31.51
C SER A 91 15.03 -7.93 31.31
N GLY A 92 15.89 -7.27 32.10
CA GLY A 92 16.17 -5.84 31.93
C GLY A 92 16.77 -5.48 30.56
N GLU A 93 17.34 -6.46 29.84
CA GLU A 93 17.89 -6.28 28.50
C GLU A 93 16.82 -6.04 27.44
N HIS A 94 15.70 -6.79 27.49
CA HIS A 94 14.60 -6.64 26.54
C HIS A 94 14.04 -5.20 26.51
N TRP A 95 13.86 -4.59 27.68
CA TRP A 95 13.34 -3.23 27.79
C TRP A 95 14.29 -2.16 27.28
N ARG A 96 15.61 -2.39 27.45
CA ARG A 96 16.64 -1.51 26.90
C ARG A 96 16.62 -1.56 25.38
N GLU A 97 16.63 -2.77 24.81
CA GLU A 97 16.56 -2.98 23.36
C GLU A 97 15.29 -2.39 22.77
N LEU A 98 14.14 -2.60 23.42
CA LEU A 98 12.87 -2.06 22.97
C LEU A 98 12.89 -0.52 22.97
N PHE A 99 13.34 0.10 24.06
CA PHE A 99 13.47 1.56 24.13
C PHE A 99 14.38 2.09 23.02
N ASP A 100 15.55 1.47 22.84
CA ASP A 100 16.52 1.90 21.84
C ASP A 100 16.00 1.74 20.42
N LYS A 101 15.27 0.65 20.15
CA LYS A 101 14.61 0.41 18.86
C LYS A 101 13.56 1.47 18.55
N VAL A 102 12.67 1.77 19.50
CA VAL A 102 11.59 2.76 19.30
C VAL A 102 12.17 4.17 19.20
N ALA A 103 13.07 4.54 20.11
CA ALA A 103 13.75 5.85 20.09
C ALA A 103 14.52 6.06 18.78
N SER A 104 15.27 5.06 18.33
CA SER A 104 15.98 5.11 17.05
C SER A 104 15.02 5.28 15.88
N ARG A 105 13.91 4.53 15.83
CA ARG A 105 12.91 4.63 14.77
C ARG A 105 12.36 6.05 14.62
N TYR A 106 11.93 6.65 15.72
CA TYR A 106 11.35 8.00 15.69
C TYR A 106 12.40 9.10 15.45
N ASP A 107 13.66 8.90 15.85
CA ASP A 107 14.77 9.79 15.45
C ASP A 107 15.06 9.71 13.94
N HIS A 108 15.00 8.52 13.35
CA HIS A 108 15.16 8.35 11.89
C HIS A 108 13.98 8.91 11.09
N LEU A 109 12.74 8.71 11.58
CA LEU A 109 11.54 9.30 10.99
C LEU A 109 11.57 10.83 11.04
N SER A 110 11.96 11.43 12.18
CA SER A 110 12.01 12.89 12.31
C SER A 110 13.06 13.55 11.42
N ARG A 111 14.16 12.83 11.14
CA ARG A 111 15.20 13.24 10.18
C ARG A 111 14.86 12.88 8.73
N GLY A 112 13.83 12.08 8.51
CA GLY A 112 13.48 11.52 7.21
C GLY A 112 14.61 10.72 6.54
N LYS A 113 15.46 10.08 7.36
CA LYS A 113 16.56 9.26 6.86
C LYS A 113 16.33 7.81 7.30
N PRO A 114 16.11 6.86 6.38
CA PRO A 114 15.99 5.46 6.77
C PRO A 114 17.27 4.96 7.44
N ARG A 115 17.12 3.93 8.27
CA ARG A 115 18.23 3.23 8.92
C ARG A 115 18.87 2.22 7.97
N SER A 116 18.05 1.56 7.16
CA SER A 116 18.50 0.71 6.06
C SER A 116 17.60 0.84 4.84
N VAL A 117 18.17 0.56 3.67
CA VAL A 117 17.47 0.58 2.38
C VAL A 117 17.66 -0.79 1.74
N GLN A 118 16.57 -1.46 1.41
CA GLN A 118 16.57 -2.71 0.67
C GLN A 118 16.01 -2.47 -0.72
N LYS A 119 16.73 -2.94 -1.75
CA LYS A 119 16.32 -2.82 -3.15
C LYS A 119 16.10 -4.21 -3.74
N LEU A 120 14.94 -4.42 -4.35
CA LEU A 120 14.53 -5.69 -4.95
C LEU A 120 14.28 -5.45 -6.43
N LYS A 121 15.03 -6.15 -7.30
CA LYS A 121 14.92 -5.98 -8.75
C LYS A 121 13.63 -6.60 -9.27
N LEU A 122 12.89 -5.85 -10.06
CA LEU A 122 11.67 -6.32 -10.71
C LEU A 122 11.96 -6.89 -12.09
N CYS A 123 11.14 -7.85 -12.54
CA CYS A 123 11.21 -8.36 -13.91
C CYS A 123 11.08 -7.24 -14.95
N ASP A 124 11.76 -7.42 -16.09
CA ASP A 124 11.61 -6.53 -17.25
C ASP A 124 10.34 -6.85 -18.05
N ASP A 125 9.87 -5.91 -18.89
CA ASP A 125 8.61 -6.01 -19.63
C ASP A 125 8.61 -7.20 -20.59
N PHE A 126 9.78 -7.53 -21.13
CA PHE A 126 10.00 -8.56 -22.14
C PHE A 126 10.39 -9.93 -21.57
N GLY A 127 10.36 -10.10 -20.25
CA GLY A 127 10.49 -11.39 -19.61
C GLY A 127 11.76 -12.17 -19.98
N VAL A 128 11.74 -13.49 -19.75
CA VAL A 128 12.89 -14.38 -20.12
C VAL A 128 12.79 -14.80 -21.58
N THR A 129 11.57 -14.84 -22.13
CA THR A 129 11.32 -15.29 -23.50
C THR A 129 11.64 -14.24 -24.56
N GLY A 130 11.78 -12.97 -24.16
CA GLY A 130 11.87 -11.83 -25.07
C GLY A 130 10.50 -11.38 -25.62
N GLU A 131 9.43 -12.12 -25.32
CA GLU A 131 8.06 -11.70 -25.58
C GLU A 131 7.59 -10.76 -24.47
N ARG A 132 6.62 -9.89 -24.76
CA ARG A 132 6.06 -8.95 -23.77
C ARG A 132 5.25 -9.70 -22.71
N GLU A 133 5.90 -10.16 -21.65
CA GLU A 133 5.31 -10.89 -20.52
C GLU A 133 4.61 -9.95 -19.53
N TRP A 134 4.99 -8.67 -19.47
CA TRP A 134 4.36 -7.69 -18.58
C TRP A 134 3.77 -6.54 -19.37
N PHE A 135 2.45 -6.38 -19.25
CA PHE A 135 1.76 -5.28 -19.91
C PHE A 135 0.56 -4.86 -19.09
N GLN A 136 0.68 -3.75 -18.36
CA GLN A 136 -0.38 -3.33 -17.44
C GLN A 136 -1.61 -2.81 -18.19
N VAL A 137 -2.73 -2.76 -17.48
CA VAL A 137 -3.86 -1.94 -17.92
C VAL A 137 -3.42 -0.48 -17.87
N GLN A 138 -3.59 0.25 -18.98
CA GLN A 138 -3.17 1.65 -19.04
C GLN A 138 -4.11 2.52 -18.17
N PRO A 139 -3.63 3.63 -17.61
CA PRO A 139 -4.49 4.59 -16.90
C PRO A 139 -5.36 5.43 -17.86
N TRP A 140 -6.28 6.23 -17.31
CA TRP A 140 -7.01 7.25 -18.06
C TRP A 140 -6.26 8.58 -18.09
N ASP A 141 -6.27 9.23 -19.25
CA ASP A 141 -5.71 10.58 -19.49
C ASP A 141 -6.67 11.70 -19.06
N SER A 142 -7.97 11.40 -19.04
CA SER A 142 -9.02 12.26 -18.50
C SER A 142 -9.72 11.62 -17.29
N HIS A 143 -10.00 12.42 -16.26
CA HIS A 143 -10.68 11.97 -15.05
C HIS A 143 -11.40 13.11 -14.32
N ALA A 144 -12.61 12.84 -13.79
CA ALA A 144 -13.49 13.83 -13.15
C ALA A 144 -12.92 14.47 -11.86
N SER A 145 -11.92 13.83 -11.25
CA SER A 145 -11.21 14.35 -10.07
C SER A 145 -10.26 15.52 -10.37
N HIS A 146 -10.12 15.92 -11.64
CA HIS A 146 -9.37 17.11 -12.06
C HIS A 146 -10.35 18.14 -12.59
N LEU A 147 -10.25 19.40 -12.15
CA LEU A 147 -11.21 20.44 -12.55
C LEU A 147 -11.22 20.66 -14.08
N MET A 148 -10.04 20.61 -14.72
CA MET A 148 -9.91 20.69 -16.18
C MET A 148 -10.12 19.33 -16.87
N GLN A 149 -10.51 18.29 -16.13
CA GLN A 149 -10.69 16.90 -16.54
C GLN A 149 -9.46 16.20 -17.11
N ARG A 150 -8.40 16.92 -17.47
CA ARG A 150 -7.12 16.34 -17.87
C ARG A 150 -6.29 16.00 -16.65
N VAL A 151 -5.77 14.77 -16.62
CA VAL A 151 -4.84 14.33 -15.57
C VAL A 151 -3.51 15.07 -15.75
N ASP A 152 -3.06 15.72 -14.68
CA ASP A 152 -1.84 16.54 -14.66
C ASP A 152 -0.54 15.72 -14.77
N TYR A 153 -0.53 14.54 -14.15
CA TYR A 153 0.60 13.62 -14.15
C TYR A 153 0.09 12.17 -14.11
N LEU A 154 0.46 11.36 -15.10
CA LEU A 154 0.05 9.95 -15.17
C LEU A 154 1.15 9.02 -14.67
N TYR A 155 0.75 8.08 -13.83
CA TYR A 155 1.54 6.92 -13.45
C TYR A 155 0.95 5.64 -14.04
N PRO A 156 1.80 4.78 -14.62
CA PRO A 156 1.40 3.43 -14.97
C PRO A 156 1.10 2.60 -13.71
N GLU A 157 0.19 1.62 -13.85
CA GLU A 157 -0.09 0.67 -12.79
C GLU A 157 1.15 -0.17 -12.43
N THR A 158 1.25 -0.54 -11.15
CA THR A 158 2.36 -1.30 -10.58
C THR A 158 2.07 -2.80 -10.62
N PHE A 159 3.12 -3.60 -10.82
CA PHE A 159 3.03 -5.08 -10.76
C PHE A 159 3.31 -5.65 -9.37
N TRP A 160 3.30 -4.81 -8.34
CA TRP A 160 3.46 -5.24 -6.95
C TRP A 160 2.27 -4.80 -6.11
N THR A 161 1.99 -5.58 -5.08
CA THR A 161 0.85 -5.39 -4.19
C THR A 161 1.26 -5.66 -2.76
N TYR A 162 0.61 -4.98 -1.82
CA TYR A 162 0.95 -5.02 -0.40
C TYR A 162 -0.31 -5.13 0.45
N GLU A 163 -0.30 -6.08 1.39
CA GLU A 163 -1.36 -6.27 2.38
C GLU A 163 -0.77 -6.72 3.72
N ASP A 164 -0.98 -5.91 4.77
CA ASP A 164 -0.69 -6.26 6.16
C ASP A 164 0.68 -6.92 6.38
N GLY A 165 1.74 -6.23 5.93
CA GLY A 165 3.13 -6.68 6.06
C GLY A 165 3.59 -7.66 4.98
N LEU A 166 2.68 -8.14 4.12
CA LEU A 166 3.01 -9.01 3.00
C LEU A 166 3.13 -8.22 1.71
N LEU A 167 4.17 -8.50 0.95
CA LEU A 167 4.46 -7.92 -0.34
C LEU A 167 4.51 -9.03 -1.38
N VAL A 168 3.77 -8.87 -2.49
CA VAL A 168 3.92 -9.72 -3.68
C VAL A 168 4.49 -8.89 -4.81
N TYR A 169 5.54 -9.38 -5.46
CA TYR A 169 6.22 -8.69 -6.56
C TYR A 169 6.86 -9.68 -7.54
N PRO A 170 7.10 -9.26 -8.80
CA PRO A 170 7.83 -10.05 -9.77
C PRO A 170 9.33 -9.91 -9.57
N SER A 171 9.98 -10.94 -9.04
CA SER A 171 11.42 -10.91 -8.79
C SER A 171 12.20 -11.21 -10.06
N ALA A 172 13.10 -10.32 -10.45
CA ALA A 172 14.06 -10.57 -11.54
C ALA A 172 14.99 -11.75 -11.22
N ASP A 173 15.43 -11.86 -9.97
CA ASP A 173 16.39 -12.88 -9.53
C ASP A 173 15.84 -14.30 -9.68
N TYR A 174 14.54 -14.48 -9.42
CA TYR A 174 13.86 -15.77 -9.56
C TYR A 174 13.03 -15.90 -10.85
N SER A 175 12.93 -14.84 -11.65
CA SER A 175 12.07 -14.77 -12.84
C SER A 175 10.63 -15.25 -12.58
N SER A 176 10.09 -14.91 -11.41
CA SER A 176 8.80 -15.41 -10.93
C SER A 176 8.20 -14.51 -9.84
N LEU A 177 6.93 -14.75 -9.51
CA LEU A 177 6.24 -14.03 -8.45
C LEU A 177 6.70 -14.51 -7.07
N VAL A 178 7.04 -13.56 -6.21
CA VAL A 178 7.52 -13.81 -4.85
C VAL A 178 6.59 -13.14 -3.85
N LEU A 179 6.16 -13.89 -2.84
CA LEU A 179 5.58 -13.37 -1.62
C LEU A 179 6.70 -13.14 -0.60
N MET A 180 6.80 -11.94 -0.05
CA MET A 180 7.76 -11.59 0.99
C MET A 180 7.04 -11.03 2.21
N ASP A 181 7.37 -11.57 3.37
CA ASP A 181 7.06 -10.95 4.65
C ASP A 181 8.06 -9.82 4.90
N VAL A 182 7.59 -8.58 4.90
CA VAL A 182 8.45 -7.40 5.04
C VAL A 182 9.04 -7.32 6.45
N GLU A 183 8.37 -7.80 7.48
CA GLU A 183 8.91 -7.77 8.86
C GLU A 183 10.05 -8.76 9.03
N THR A 184 9.92 -9.99 8.52
CA THR A 184 10.95 -11.03 8.69
C THR A 184 11.96 -11.11 7.56
N GLY A 185 11.63 -10.57 6.38
CA GLY A 185 12.42 -10.72 5.15
C GLY A 185 12.32 -12.10 4.51
N LYS A 186 11.52 -13.02 5.06
CA LYS A 186 11.33 -14.36 4.50
C LYS A 186 10.55 -14.29 3.20
N GLN A 187 10.97 -15.09 2.21
CA GLN A 187 10.41 -15.12 0.87
C GLN A 187 9.87 -16.51 0.55
N VAL A 188 8.78 -16.55 -0.21
CA VAL A 188 8.11 -17.76 -0.67
C VAL A 188 7.71 -17.56 -2.14
N MET A 189 8.01 -18.55 -2.96
CA MET A 189 7.65 -18.51 -4.39
C MET A 189 6.16 -18.73 -4.56
N VAL A 190 5.50 -17.89 -5.36
CA VAL A 190 4.12 -18.10 -5.75
C VAL A 190 4.10 -19.19 -6.83
N PRO A 191 3.28 -20.27 -6.70
CA PRO A 191 3.24 -21.36 -7.66
C PRO A 191 2.47 -20.97 -8.94
N PHE A 192 2.96 -19.95 -9.64
CA PHE A 192 2.40 -19.42 -10.87
C PHE A 192 3.50 -19.30 -11.94
N LEU A 193 3.32 -20.01 -13.05
CA LEU A 193 4.23 -19.96 -14.19
C LEU A 193 3.95 -18.73 -15.05
N ILE A 194 4.92 -17.82 -15.16
CA ILE A 194 4.81 -16.58 -15.94
C ILE A 194 4.99 -16.83 -17.44
N ILE A 195 5.91 -17.74 -17.80
CA ILE A 195 6.24 -18.06 -19.19
C ILE A 195 4.98 -18.39 -19.99
N GLY A 196 4.85 -17.77 -21.17
CA GLY A 196 3.71 -17.93 -22.06
C GLY A 196 2.44 -17.20 -21.62
N LYS A 197 2.55 -16.21 -20.72
CA LYS A 197 1.45 -15.38 -20.27
C LYS A 197 1.83 -13.90 -20.31
N VAL A 198 0.86 -13.05 -20.66
CA VAL A 198 0.97 -11.59 -20.54
C VAL A 198 0.28 -11.16 -19.26
N ILE A 199 1.05 -10.82 -18.23
CA ILE A 199 0.52 -10.38 -16.94
C ILE A 199 -0.04 -8.96 -17.08
N ARG A 200 -1.30 -8.82 -16.71
CA ARG A 200 -2.05 -7.57 -16.75
C ARG A 200 -2.07 -6.88 -15.40
N ARG A 201 -2.18 -7.66 -14.32
CA ARG A 201 -2.34 -7.12 -12.96
C ARG A 201 -2.09 -8.17 -11.89
N ILE A 202 -1.68 -7.71 -10.70
CA ILE A 202 -1.48 -8.54 -9.51
C ILE A 202 -2.07 -7.83 -8.29
N ARG A 203 -2.91 -8.54 -7.52
CA ARG A 203 -3.58 -7.96 -6.34
C ARG A 203 -3.65 -8.96 -5.20
N LEU A 204 -3.16 -8.58 -4.03
CA LEU A 204 -3.31 -9.32 -2.77
C LEU A 204 -4.33 -8.58 -1.91
N GLN A 205 -5.41 -9.26 -1.55
CA GLN A 205 -6.47 -8.70 -0.72
C GLN A 205 -7.19 -9.80 0.05
N LYS A 206 -7.47 -9.54 1.33
CA LYS A 206 -8.04 -10.46 2.30
C LYS A 206 -7.32 -11.83 2.30
N ARG A 207 -5.99 -11.82 2.15
CA ARG A 207 -5.13 -13.02 2.03
C ARG A 207 -5.40 -13.91 0.81
N VAL A 208 -6.03 -13.37 -0.23
CA VAL A 208 -6.15 -14.02 -1.54
C VAL A 208 -5.35 -13.21 -2.55
N LEU A 209 -4.41 -13.87 -3.22
CA LEU A 209 -3.66 -13.29 -4.33
C LEU A 209 -4.40 -13.61 -5.63
N VAL A 210 -4.67 -12.61 -6.47
CA VAL A 210 -5.20 -12.77 -7.82
C VAL A 210 -4.19 -12.24 -8.81
N VAL A 211 -3.89 -13.06 -9.82
CA VAL A 211 -3.03 -12.71 -10.96
C VAL A 211 -3.90 -12.72 -12.21
N GLU A 212 -4.00 -11.58 -12.87
CA GLU A 212 -4.79 -11.39 -14.09
C GLU A 212 -3.84 -11.39 -15.27
N TRP A 213 -4.16 -12.21 -16.27
CA TRP A 213 -3.25 -12.47 -17.37
C TRP A 213 -3.98 -12.79 -18.67
N ALA A 214 -3.28 -12.64 -19.79
CA ALA A 214 -3.78 -12.96 -21.11
C ALA A 214 -2.85 -13.91 -21.84
N GLU A 215 -3.39 -14.65 -22.80
CA GLU A 215 -2.57 -15.41 -23.74
C GLU A 215 -1.80 -14.48 -24.67
N PRO A 216 -0.53 -14.76 -24.98
CA PRO A 216 0.29 -13.91 -25.84
C PRO A 216 -0.21 -13.92 -27.30
N LYS A 217 -0.81 -15.03 -27.74
CA LYS A 217 -1.36 -15.15 -29.11
C LYS A 217 -2.81 -14.69 -29.16
N ALA A 218 -3.12 -13.87 -30.16
CA ALA A 218 -4.49 -13.46 -30.42
C ALA A 218 -5.36 -14.67 -30.82
N PHE A 219 -6.56 -14.74 -30.24
CA PHE A 219 -7.58 -15.74 -30.54
C PHE A 219 -8.38 -15.37 -31.80
N HIS A 220 -8.66 -14.08 -32.01
CA HIS A 220 -9.23 -13.53 -33.24
C HIS A 220 -8.79 -12.07 -33.41
N TRP A 221 -9.05 -11.46 -34.57
CA TRP A 221 -8.67 -10.07 -34.87
C TRP A 221 -9.91 -9.23 -35.10
N LEU A 222 -9.98 -8.03 -34.49
CA LEU A 222 -11.06 -7.06 -34.74
C LEU A 222 -10.80 -6.23 -36.00
N ASN A 223 -9.52 -5.97 -36.27
CA ASN A 223 -8.99 -5.26 -37.43
C ASN A 223 -7.50 -5.64 -37.58
N ASP A 224 -6.80 -5.01 -38.52
CA ASP A 224 -5.40 -5.33 -38.84
C ASP A 224 -4.41 -5.04 -37.69
N SER A 225 -4.81 -4.28 -36.67
CA SER A 225 -3.98 -3.88 -35.53
C SER A 225 -4.42 -4.41 -34.17
N ASP A 226 -5.71 -4.73 -33.99
CA ASP A 226 -6.29 -5.13 -32.71
C ASP A 226 -6.59 -6.64 -32.69
N GLY A 227 -5.59 -7.42 -32.26
CA GLY A 227 -5.77 -8.82 -31.91
C GLY A 227 -6.46 -8.96 -30.56
N VAL A 228 -7.49 -9.81 -30.46
CA VAL A 228 -8.21 -10.10 -29.21
C VAL A 228 -7.63 -11.36 -28.57
N HIS A 229 -7.25 -11.23 -27.31
CA HIS A 229 -6.62 -12.30 -26.53
C HIS A 229 -7.61 -12.87 -25.54
N ARG A 230 -7.45 -14.14 -25.18
CA ARG A 230 -8.21 -14.71 -24.05
C ARG A 230 -7.57 -14.23 -22.74
N HIS A 231 -8.41 -13.71 -21.85
CA HIS A 231 -7.97 -13.25 -20.52
C HIS A 231 -8.50 -14.19 -19.44
N PHE A 232 -7.67 -14.40 -18.43
CA PHE A 232 -7.92 -15.26 -17.30
C PHE A 232 -7.52 -14.56 -16.01
N ALA A 233 -8.06 -15.04 -14.90
CA ALA A 233 -7.58 -14.74 -13.56
C ALA A 233 -7.29 -16.05 -12.86
N SER A 234 -6.14 -16.12 -12.20
CA SER A 234 -5.74 -17.23 -11.35
C SER A 234 -5.62 -16.72 -9.91
N SER A 235 -6.26 -17.39 -8.96
CA SER A 235 -6.22 -17.01 -7.54
C SER A 235 -5.49 -18.02 -6.68
N PHE A 236 -4.92 -17.54 -5.57
CA PHE A 236 -4.12 -18.29 -4.62
C PHE A 236 -4.48 -17.89 -3.19
N ASP A 237 -4.60 -18.88 -2.32
CA ASP A 237 -4.73 -18.65 -0.88
C ASP A 237 -3.35 -18.40 -0.27
N VAL A 238 -3.25 -17.38 0.58
CA VAL A 238 -2.03 -17.04 1.33
C VAL A 238 -2.28 -17.30 2.81
N ALA A 239 -1.63 -18.33 3.35
CA ALA A 239 -1.80 -18.75 4.74
C ALA A 239 -0.48 -18.72 5.50
N GLN A 240 -0.55 -18.43 6.80
CA GLN A 240 0.58 -18.58 7.70
C GLN A 240 0.53 -19.97 8.33
N GLU A 241 1.65 -20.68 8.29
CA GLU A 241 1.84 -21.99 8.91
C GLU A 241 2.18 -21.85 10.41
N ALA A 242 2.04 -22.93 11.18
CA ALA A 242 2.23 -22.93 12.63
C ALA A 242 3.66 -22.56 13.07
N ASN A 243 4.65 -22.80 12.22
CA ASN A 243 6.06 -22.42 12.41
C ASN A 243 6.35 -20.95 12.04
N GLY A 244 5.33 -20.18 11.63
CA GLY A 244 5.46 -18.81 11.18
C GLY A 244 6.00 -18.63 9.75
N SER A 245 6.14 -19.70 8.94
CA SER A 245 6.35 -19.56 7.48
C SER A 245 5.05 -19.23 6.77
N TRP A 246 5.17 -18.68 5.57
CA TRP A 246 4.05 -18.41 4.68
C TRP A 246 3.93 -19.53 3.66
N ASN A 247 2.71 -19.84 3.27
CA ASN A 247 2.40 -20.80 2.22
C ASN A 247 1.42 -20.15 1.23
N VAL A 248 1.63 -20.45 -0.06
CA VAL A 248 0.81 -19.96 -1.16
C VAL A 248 0.31 -21.16 -1.96
N SER A 249 -1.00 -21.38 -1.96
CA SER A 249 -1.62 -22.52 -2.64
C SER A 249 -2.57 -22.07 -3.73
N PHE A 250 -2.52 -22.72 -4.90
CA PHE A 250 -3.46 -22.46 -5.99
C PHE A 250 -4.91 -22.71 -5.52
N ARG A 251 -5.80 -21.79 -5.86
CA ARG A 251 -7.20 -21.81 -5.45
C ARG A 251 -8.14 -22.02 -6.63
N ASN A 252 -8.10 -21.13 -7.63
CA ASN A 252 -9.02 -21.15 -8.78
C ASN A 252 -8.36 -20.57 -10.04
N GLU A 253 -8.90 -20.92 -11.20
CA GLU A 253 -8.67 -20.19 -12.46
C GLU A 253 -9.97 -20.07 -13.25
N TRP A 254 -10.23 -18.89 -13.82
CA TRP A 254 -11.41 -18.66 -14.65
C TRP A 254 -11.11 -17.69 -15.78
N LYS A 255 -11.92 -17.78 -16.84
CA LYS A 255 -11.87 -16.85 -17.97
C LYS A 255 -12.62 -15.58 -17.57
N ILE A 256 -11.93 -14.44 -17.43
CA ILE A 256 -12.57 -13.19 -16.94
C ILE A 256 -13.52 -12.57 -17.97
N MET A 257 -13.33 -12.89 -19.25
CA MET A 257 -14.17 -12.39 -20.34
C MET A 257 -14.36 -13.42 -21.44
N PHE A 258 -15.61 -13.62 -21.86
CA PHE A 258 -15.95 -14.64 -22.85
C PHE A 258 -15.33 -14.37 -24.23
N LEU A 259 -15.41 -13.14 -24.74
CA LEU A 259 -14.87 -12.78 -26.06
C LEU A 259 -13.37 -12.46 -26.04
N GLY A 260 -12.80 -12.16 -24.86
CA GLY A 260 -11.43 -11.68 -24.75
C GLY A 260 -11.29 -10.16 -24.88
N HIS A 261 -10.07 -9.66 -24.70
CA HIS A 261 -9.73 -8.23 -24.80
C HIS A 261 -8.54 -8.05 -25.73
N PRO A 262 -8.50 -6.97 -26.53
CA PRO A 262 -7.25 -6.57 -27.12
C PRO A 262 -6.22 -6.18 -26.06
N LEU A 263 -4.96 -6.51 -26.34
CA LEU A 263 -3.82 -6.00 -25.58
C LEU A 263 -3.45 -4.63 -26.14
N SER A 264 -4.35 -3.66 -25.96
CA SER A 264 -4.18 -2.28 -26.44
C SER A 264 -4.00 -1.28 -25.31
N GLU A 265 -3.64 -0.05 -25.69
CA GLU A 265 -3.56 1.10 -24.79
C GLU A 265 -4.89 1.83 -24.61
N ARG A 266 -6.01 1.38 -25.20
CA ARG A 266 -7.31 2.07 -25.08
C ARG A 266 -8.31 1.32 -24.21
N ASP A 267 -8.19 0.01 -24.24
CA ASP A 267 -8.99 -0.93 -23.48
C ASP A 267 -8.65 -0.93 -21.99
N ARG A 268 -9.67 -0.96 -21.13
CA ARG A 268 -9.50 -0.87 -19.68
C ARG A 268 -10.35 -1.92 -18.98
N PHE A 269 -9.78 -2.51 -17.94
CA PHE A 269 -10.57 -3.21 -16.95
C PHE A 269 -9.93 -3.00 -15.57
N TYR A 270 -10.77 -3.04 -14.55
CA TYR A 270 -10.35 -2.94 -13.18
C TYR A 270 -11.12 -3.95 -12.35
N SER A 271 -10.45 -4.49 -11.36
CA SER A 271 -10.97 -5.58 -10.56
C SER A 271 -10.72 -5.38 -9.08
N THR A 272 -11.53 -6.05 -8.29
CA THR A 272 -11.41 -6.14 -6.83
C THR A 272 -11.89 -7.51 -6.39
N HIS A 273 -11.46 -7.98 -5.23
CA HIS A 273 -11.88 -9.28 -4.72
C HIS A 273 -11.79 -9.34 -3.21
N ASN A 274 -12.53 -10.30 -2.66
CA ASN A 274 -12.35 -10.79 -1.30
C ASN A 274 -12.16 -12.32 -1.36
N LYS A 275 -12.40 -13.03 -0.25
CA LYS A 275 -12.27 -14.49 -0.21
C LYS A 275 -13.34 -15.25 -1.00
N THR A 276 -14.50 -14.63 -1.24
CA THR A 276 -15.68 -15.28 -1.79
C THR A 276 -16.07 -14.76 -3.17
N HIS A 277 -15.75 -13.51 -3.50
CA HIS A 277 -16.14 -12.89 -4.74
C HIS A 277 -14.98 -12.18 -5.42
N TYR A 278 -15.00 -12.21 -6.74
CA TYR A 278 -14.17 -11.39 -7.61
C TYR A 278 -15.07 -10.54 -8.50
N VAL A 279 -14.79 -9.25 -8.57
CA VAL A 279 -15.56 -8.28 -9.35
C VAL A 279 -14.62 -7.65 -10.37
N ILE A 280 -15.11 -7.50 -11.60
CA ILE A 280 -14.39 -6.82 -12.67
C ILE A 280 -15.32 -5.83 -13.36
N TYR A 281 -14.87 -4.59 -13.48
CA TYR A 281 -15.47 -3.53 -14.27
C TYR A 281 -14.65 -3.34 -15.55
N ILE A 282 -15.30 -3.36 -16.70
CA ILE A 282 -14.71 -3.29 -18.03
C ILE A 282 -15.19 -2.01 -18.71
N TRP A 283 -14.25 -1.34 -19.36
CA TRP A 283 -14.49 -0.13 -20.14
C TRP A 283 -13.75 -0.27 -21.46
N GLN A 284 -14.50 -0.29 -22.56
CA GLN A 284 -13.96 -0.41 -23.90
C GLN A 284 -14.41 0.79 -24.73
N PRO A 285 -13.50 1.48 -25.44
CA PRO A 285 -13.92 2.53 -26.35
C PRO A 285 -14.84 1.93 -27.42
N ASN A 286 -15.85 2.70 -27.84
CA ASN A 286 -16.65 2.30 -28.99
C ASN A 286 -15.77 2.39 -30.24
N ARG A 287 -15.71 1.29 -31.00
CA ARG A 287 -14.92 1.17 -32.24
C ARG A 287 -15.79 1.31 -33.50
N SER A 288 -17.09 1.55 -33.36
CA SER A 288 -18.01 1.73 -34.47
C SER A 288 -17.84 3.11 -35.11
N LEU A 289 -17.52 3.12 -36.40
CA LEU A 289 -17.41 4.35 -37.20
C LEU A 289 -18.77 5.02 -37.50
N TYR A 290 -19.89 4.32 -37.28
CA TYR A 290 -21.23 4.73 -37.75
C TYR A 290 -22.16 5.25 -36.64
N THR A 291 -21.71 5.24 -35.38
CA THR A 291 -22.51 5.64 -34.21
C THR A 291 -21.93 6.85 -33.49
N ALA A 292 -21.41 7.82 -34.25
CA ALA A 292 -20.69 8.99 -33.72
C ALA A 292 -21.50 9.86 -32.73
N ASP A 293 -22.83 9.76 -32.74
CA ASP A 293 -23.70 10.46 -31.77
C ASP A 293 -24.01 9.61 -30.52
N GLU A 294 -23.79 8.29 -30.56
CA GLU A 294 -23.87 7.34 -29.42
C GLU A 294 -22.46 6.92 -28.93
N ASP A 295 -21.53 7.87 -28.90
CA ASP A 295 -20.08 7.74 -28.66
C ASP A 295 -19.68 7.26 -27.24
N ALA A 296 -20.59 6.57 -26.55
CA ALA A 296 -20.39 6.07 -25.21
C ALA A 296 -19.60 4.74 -25.23
N PRO A 297 -18.54 4.61 -24.42
CA PRO A 297 -17.83 3.36 -24.20
C PRO A 297 -18.75 2.18 -23.88
N ILE A 298 -18.36 0.98 -24.33
CA ILE A 298 -19.00 -0.27 -23.93
C ILE A 298 -18.52 -0.60 -22.52
N GLU A 299 -19.45 -0.54 -21.58
CA GLU A 299 -19.18 -0.75 -20.16
C GLU A 299 -19.91 -1.99 -19.66
N SER A 300 -19.25 -2.75 -18.79
CA SER A 300 -19.86 -3.89 -18.11
C SER A 300 -19.20 -4.17 -16.78
N LEU A 301 -19.94 -4.78 -15.85
CA LEU A 301 -19.45 -5.24 -14.57
C LEU A 301 -19.88 -6.69 -14.36
N PHE A 302 -18.93 -7.55 -14.00
CA PHE A 302 -19.17 -8.97 -13.72
C PHE A 302 -18.76 -9.31 -12.31
N VAL A 303 -19.56 -10.18 -11.69
CA VAL A 303 -19.32 -10.71 -10.35
C VAL A 303 -19.19 -12.21 -10.43
N TRP A 304 -18.05 -12.71 -9.96
CA TRP A 304 -17.73 -14.13 -9.88
C TRP A 304 -17.74 -14.58 -8.42
N ASP A 305 -18.38 -15.71 -8.14
CA ASP A 305 -18.18 -16.48 -6.92
C ASP A 305 -16.89 -17.31 -7.06
N ILE A 306 -15.95 -17.06 -6.16
CA ILE A 306 -14.65 -17.73 -6.02
C ILE A 306 -14.48 -18.36 -4.62
N SER A 307 -15.60 -18.57 -3.90
CA SER A 307 -15.65 -19.08 -2.52
C SER A 307 -15.20 -20.53 -2.39
N LYS A 308 -15.43 -21.35 -3.42
CA LYS A 308 -15.00 -22.75 -3.47
C LYS A 308 -13.72 -22.87 -4.32
N PRO A 309 -12.67 -23.55 -3.81
CA PRO A 309 -11.50 -23.90 -4.61
C PRO A 309 -11.85 -24.91 -5.71
N CYS A 310 -11.16 -24.80 -6.84
CA CYS A 310 -11.36 -25.66 -8.00
C CYS A 310 -10.02 -25.85 -8.74
N PRO A 311 -9.57 -27.10 -8.92
CA PRO A 311 -8.29 -27.38 -9.59
C PRO A 311 -8.37 -27.23 -11.11
N TYR A 312 -9.58 -27.20 -11.69
CA TYR A 312 -9.78 -27.09 -13.13
C TYR A 312 -9.25 -25.76 -13.67
N ARG A 313 -8.55 -25.83 -14.81
CA ARG A 313 -7.88 -24.69 -15.45
C ARG A 313 -8.38 -24.51 -16.88
N PRO A 314 -9.29 -23.55 -17.14
CA PRO A 314 -9.82 -23.35 -18.49
C PRO A 314 -8.75 -22.90 -19.50
N SER A 315 -7.60 -22.40 -19.07
CA SER A 315 -6.48 -22.12 -19.97
C SER A 315 -5.85 -23.37 -20.59
N LEU A 316 -5.89 -24.50 -19.86
CA LEU A 316 -5.32 -25.78 -20.31
C LEU A 316 -6.35 -26.64 -21.06
N ASP A 317 -7.64 -26.31 -20.94
CA ASP A 317 -8.72 -26.92 -21.70
C ASP A 317 -9.63 -25.87 -22.35
N PRO A 318 -9.22 -25.33 -23.52
CA PRO A 318 -10.04 -24.46 -24.34
C PRO A 318 -11.43 -25.01 -24.70
N THR A 319 -11.58 -26.33 -24.72
CA THR A 319 -12.81 -27.01 -25.18
C THR A 319 -13.83 -27.23 -24.06
N GLY A 320 -13.40 -27.12 -22.80
CA GLY A 320 -14.24 -27.38 -21.64
C GLY A 320 -14.60 -28.86 -21.43
N ARG A 321 -14.01 -29.78 -22.20
CA ARG A 321 -14.36 -31.22 -22.18
C ARG A 321 -13.90 -31.94 -20.92
N GLN A 322 -12.88 -31.43 -20.25
CA GLN A 322 -12.35 -31.99 -19.00
C GLN A 322 -13.06 -31.44 -17.76
N ARG A 323 -13.94 -30.45 -17.94
CA ARG A 323 -14.74 -29.88 -16.85
C ARG A 323 -15.76 -30.90 -16.37
N LYS A 324 -15.72 -31.24 -15.09
CA LYS A 324 -16.68 -32.14 -14.44
C LYS A 324 -17.77 -31.29 -13.78
N GLU A 325 -18.97 -31.27 -14.35
CA GLU A 325 -20.07 -30.39 -13.90
C GLU A 325 -20.41 -30.52 -12.40
N GLU A 326 -20.24 -31.71 -11.82
CA GLU A 326 -20.50 -31.96 -10.40
C GLU A 326 -19.38 -31.47 -9.47
N GLN A 327 -18.13 -31.43 -9.94
CA GLN A 327 -16.95 -31.08 -9.13
C GLN A 327 -16.46 -29.64 -9.37
N ASP A 328 -16.64 -29.11 -10.59
CA ASP A 328 -16.09 -27.83 -11.06
C ASP A 328 -17.17 -26.73 -11.15
N GLN A 329 -17.95 -26.59 -10.07
CA GLN A 329 -19.04 -25.61 -9.98
C GLN A 329 -18.55 -24.18 -9.75
N ALA A 330 -17.30 -23.98 -9.34
CA ALA A 330 -16.69 -22.67 -9.13
C ALA A 330 -15.37 -22.56 -9.93
N PRO A 331 -14.96 -21.36 -10.35
CA PRO A 331 -15.69 -20.10 -10.25
C PRO A 331 -16.93 -19.99 -11.14
N ALA A 332 -17.95 -19.25 -10.70
CA ALA A 332 -19.19 -19.03 -11.45
C ALA A 332 -19.63 -17.56 -11.40
N ILE A 333 -20.27 -17.08 -12.47
CA ILE A 333 -20.81 -15.70 -12.49
C ILE A 333 -22.13 -15.68 -11.72
N VAL A 334 -22.22 -14.81 -10.71
CA VAL A 334 -23.44 -14.60 -9.93
C VAL A 334 -24.23 -13.37 -10.38
N SER A 335 -23.56 -12.34 -10.91
CA SER A 335 -24.20 -11.12 -11.41
C SER A 335 -23.49 -10.53 -12.62
N ARG A 336 -24.28 -9.90 -13.50
CA ARG A 336 -23.82 -9.22 -14.72
C ARG A 336 -24.58 -7.91 -14.86
N PHE A 337 -23.83 -6.82 -15.00
CA PHE A 337 -24.39 -5.50 -15.27
C PHE A 337 -23.81 -5.02 -16.60
N GLY A 338 -24.65 -4.89 -17.61
CA GLY A 338 -24.27 -4.23 -18.85
C GLY A 338 -24.40 -2.72 -18.72
N PHE A 339 -24.16 -2.01 -19.83
CA PHE A 339 -24.27 -0.55 -19.85
C PHE A 339 -25.67 -0.04 -19.47
N ARG A 340 -26.74 -0.82 -19.68
CA ARG A 340 -28.10 -0.42 -19.29
C ARG A 340 -28.28 -0.44 -17.78
N GLU A 341 -27.85 -1.51 -17.12
CA GLU A 341 -27.94 -1.66 -15.67
C GLU A 341 -27.00 -0.68 -14.96
N LEU A 342 -25.77 -0.50 -15.45
CA LEU A 342 -24.86 0.53 -14.96
C LEU A 342 -25.47 1.94 -15.13
N GLY A 343 -26.23 2.16 -16.21
CA GLY A 343 -26.95 3.41 -16.47
C GLY A 343 -28.12 3.63 -15.51
N PHE A 344 -28.89 2.57 -15.24
CA PHE A 344 -29.96 2.56 -14.24
C PHE A 344 -29.43 2.94 -12.86
N PHE A 345 -28.28 2.40 -12.47
CA PHE A 345 -27.60 2.76 -11.23
C PHE A 345 -26.81 4.06 -11.30
N SER A 346 -26.81 4.78 -12.42
CA SER A 346 -26.04 6.01 -12.68
C SER A 346 -24.55 5.93 -12.33
N VAL A 347 -23.93 4.75 -12.49
CA VAL A 347 -22.49 4.52 -12.25
C VAL A 347 -21.69 4.34 -13.55
N ARG A 348 -22.30 4.70 -14.69
CA ARG A 348 -21.61 4.70 -15.98
C ARG A 348 -20.56 5.80 -16.02
N GLN A 349 -19.34 5.42 -16.37
CA GLN A 349 -18.18 6.30 -16.43
C GLN A 349 -18.11 7.09 -17.74
N ARG A 350 -18.63 6.52 -18.83
CA ARG A 350 -18.62 7.15 -20.17
C ARG A 350 -17.22 7.71 -20.52
N GLY A 351 -17.14 8.87 -21.17
CA GLY A 351 -15.88 9.48 -21.62
C GLY A 351 -15.10 10.24 -20.53
N VAL A 352 -15.68 10.48 -19.35
CA VAL A 352 -15.01 11.19 -18.25
C VAL A 352 -15.16 10.36 -16.97
N PRO A 353 -14.29 9.35 -16.77
CA PRO A 353 -14.39 8.47 -15.61
C PRO A 353 -14.20 9.26 -14.32
N GLY A 354 -15.01 8.96 -13.32
CA GLY A 354 -14.89 9.46 -11.95
C GLY A 354 -14.50 8.39 -10.94
N ILE A 355 -14.59 7.10 -11.33
CA ILE A 355 -14.31 5.97 -10.46
C ILE A 355 -12.85 5.97 -9.98
N GLN A 356 -12.67 5.95 -8.66
CA GLN A 356 -11.38 5.85 -7.99
C GLN A 356 -11.29 4.68 -7.00
N GLY A 357 -12.42 4.04 -6.71
CA GLY A 357 -12.51 2.88 -5.84
C GLY A 357 -13.53 1.87 -6.36
N LEU A 358 -13.15 0.60 -6.31
CA LEU A 358 -14.04 -0.54 -6.53
C LEU A 358 -13.82 -1.52 -5.38
N GLU A 359 -14.82 -1.67 -4.53
CA GLU A 359 -14.72 -2.45 -3.29
C GLU A 359 -15.91 -3.41 -3.15
N ILE A 360 -15.67 -4.52 -2.46
CA ILE A 360 -16.74 -5.42 -2.01
C ILE A 360 -16.87 -5.15 -0.51
N THR A 361 -18.11 -4.95 -0.05
CA THR A 361 -18.39 -4.73 1.38
C THR A 361 -17.86 -5.90 2.23
N ASP A 362 -17.51 -5.63 3.49
CA ASP A 362 -16.91 -6.65 4.37
C ASP A 362 -17.86 -7.83 4.65
N ASP A 363 -19.17 -7.62 4.59
CA ASP A 363 -20.21 -8.66 4.67
C ASP A 363 -20.37 -9.48 3.36
N GLY A 364 -19.70 -9.05 2.29
CA GLY A 364 -19.76 -9.67 0.98
C GLY A 364 -21.14 -9.64 0.35
N GLN A 365 -21.97 -8.62 0.65
CA GLN A 365 -23.33 -8.48 0.12
C GLN A 365 -23.48 -7.42 -0.96
N ALA A 366 -22.57 -6.44 -1.06
CA ALA A 366 -22.65 -5.36 -2.05
C ALA A 366 -21.29 -4.99 -2.64
N ILE A 367 -21.36 -4.33 -3.79
CA ILE A 367 -20.24 -3.69 -4.48
C ILE A 367 -20.35 -2.20 -4.25
N GLU A 368 -19.28 -1.57 -3.80
CA GLU A 368 -19.18 -0.13 -3.68
C GLU A 368 -18.35 0.44 -4.82
N ILE A 369 -18.98 1.28 -5.63
CA ILE A 369 -18.32 2.10 -6.64
C ILE A 369 -18.11 3.48 -6.02
N ILE A 370 -16.84 3.89 -5.91
CA ILE A 370 -16.43 5.14 -5.28
C ILE A 370 -15.97 6.09 -6.38
N GLU A 371 -16.67 7.20 -6.54
CA GLU A 371 -16.40 8.21 -7.55
C GLU A 371 -15.92 9.51 -6.89
N ASN A 372 -14.97 10.19 -7.53
CA ASN A 372 -14.43 11.46 -7.06
C ASN A 372 -14.54 12.51 -8.16
N LEU A 373 -15.28 13.57 -7.85
CA LEU A 373 -15.50 14.73 -8.69
C LEU A 373 -14.80 15.95 -8.08
N CYS A 374 -14.02 16.67 -8.89
CA CYS A 374 -13.51 17.98 -8.50
C CYS A 374 -14.51 19.06 -8.95
N THR A 375 -15.01 19.84 -7.99
CA THR A 375 -15.88 20.99 -8.26
C THR A 375 -15.25 22.27 -7.75
N GLY A 376 -15.54 23.39 -8.39
CA GLY A 376 -14.99 24.69 -8.03
C GLY A 376 -15.15 25.70 -9.17
N PRO A 377 -14.86 26.98 -8.92
CA PRO A 377 -14.88 27.99 -9.97
C PRO A 377 -13.80 27.70 -11.02
N LEU A 378 -14.19 27.77 -12.29
CA LEU A 378 -13.30 27.66 -13.46
C LEU A 378 -12.54 28.97 -13.76
N ASP A 379 -12.72 30.00 -12.93
CA ASP A 379 -12.07 31.28 -13.11
C ASP A 379 -10.55 31.15 -12.88
N ARG A 380 -9.75 31.66 -13.83
CA ARG A 380 -8.29 31.67 -13.78
C ARG A 380 -7.74 32.48 -12.62
N LEU A 381 -8.54 33.39 -12.05
CA LEU A 381 -8.17 34.19 -10.89
C LEU A 381 -8.36 33.46 -9.56
N VAL A 382 -9.06 32.32 -9.57
CA VAL A 382 -9.31 31.53 -8.36
C VAL A 382 -8.34 30.35 -8.29
N GLY A 383 -7.62 30.27 -7.17
CA GLY A 383 -6.65 29.21 -6.92
C GLY A 383 -7.28 27.87 -6.56
N PRO A 384 -6.50 26.77 -6.57
CA PRO A 384 -6.98 25.42 -6.25
C PRO A 384 -7.54 25.24 -4.84
N THR A 385 -7.31 26.23 -3.95
CA THR A 385 -7.82 26.25 -2.58
C THR A 385 -9.33 26.38 -2.49
N GLU A 386 -10.00 26.88 -3.54
CA GLU A 386 -11.46 26.94 -3.60
C GLU A 386 -12.09 25.69 -4.23
N TRP A 387 -11.26 24.76 -4.71
CA TRP A 387 -11.75 23.50 -5.27
C TRP A 387 -12.10 22.52 -4.17
N THR A 388 -13.13 21.73 -4.41
CA THR A 388 -13.61 20.70 -3.50
C THR A 388 -13.62 19.35 -4.17
N SER A 389 -13.18 18.33 -3.43
CA SER A 389 -13.35 16.93 -3.79
C SER A 389 -14.70 16.47 -3.27
N GLN A 390 -15.59 16.11 -4.18
CA GLN A 390 -16.89 15.52 -3.89
C GLN A 390 -16.77 14.02 -4.14
N VAL A 391 -16.83 13.25 -3.06
CA VAL A 391 -16.75 11.80 -3.14
C VAL A 391 -18.15 11.22 -2.94
N GLN A 392 -18.56 10.38 -3.90
CA GLN A 392 -19.83 9.69 -3.86
C GLN A 392 -19.58 8.18 -3.86
N ILE A 393 -20.33 7.46 -3.03
CA ILE A 393 -20.32 6.01 -2.99
C ILE A 393 -21.69 5.51 -3.44
N THR A 394 -21.71 4.65 -4.45
CA THR A 394 -22.90 3.91 -4.87
C THR A 394 -22.71 2.43 -4.54
N SER A 395 -23.54 1.91 -3.64
CA SER A 395 -23.55 0.50 -3.23
C SER A 395 -24.62 -0.26 -4.01
N ILE A 396 -24.22 -1.28 -4.75
CA ILE A 396 -25.07 -2.15 -5.57
C ILE A 396 -25.05 -3.57 -4.97
N PRO A 397 -26.20 -4.19 -4.67
CA PRO A 397 -26.23 -5.57 -4.19
C PRO A 397 -25.52 -6.54 -5.12
N LEU A 398 -24.74 -7.47 -4.56
CA LEU A 398 -24.07 -8.53 -5.31
C LEU A 398 -25.07 -9.52 -5.90
N ILE A 399 -26.17 -9.78 -5.20
CA ILE A 399 -27.22 -10.73 -5.57
C ILE A 399 -28.59 -10.07 -5.36
N GLY A 400 -29.45 -10.13 -6.38
CA GLY A 400 -30.83 -9.63 -6.35
C GLY A 400 -31.00 -8.15 -6.71
N ASP A 401 -32.25 -7.71 -6.78
CA ASP A 401 -32.65 -6.36 -7.23
C ASP A 401 -32.87 -5.39 -6.06
N GLY A 402 -32.08 -5.53 -5.00
CA GLY A 402 -32.22 -4.74 -3.77
C GLY A 402 -32.02 -3.22 -4.00
N PRO A 403 -32.46 -2.37 -3.06
CA PRO A 403 -32.33 -0.93 -3.19
C PRO A 403 -30.87 -0.52 -3.30
N VAL A 404 -30.61 0.46 -4.16
CA VAL A 404 -29.28 1.08 -4.30
C VAL A 404 -29.11 2.11 -3.21
N TRP A 405 -27.98 2.06 -2.54
CA TRP A 405 -27.63 3.07 -1.56
C TRP A 405 -26.57 4.00 -2.14
N ARG A 406 -26.95 5.26 -2.36
CA ARG A 406 -26.06 6.33 -2.77
C ARG A 406 -25.84 7.30 -1.62
N ARG A 407 -24.60 7.64 -1.36
CA ARG A 407 -24.22 8.57 -0.29
C ARG A 407 -23.04 9.44 -0.71
N ASP A 408 -23.14 10.72 -0.41
CA ASP A 408 -21.98 11.61 -0.45
C ASP A 408 -21.22 11.46 0.88
N VAL A 409 -19.90 11.37 0.80
CA VAL A 409 -19.05 11.15 1.96
C VAL A 409 -18.14 12.36 2.18
N GLY A 410 -18.01 12.79 3.43
CA GLY A 410 -17.24 13.99 3.79
C GLY A 410 -15.72 13.82 3.85
N TYR A 411 -15.18 12.70 3.34
CA TYR A 411 -13.74 12.51 3.24
C TYR A 411 -13.23 12.92 1.87
N ILE A 412 -11.93 13.20 1.78
CA ILE A 412 -11.28 13.68 0.56
C ILE A 412 -10.45 12.55 -0.04
N LEU A 413 -10.50 12.38 -1.35
CA LEU A 413 -9.59 11.51 -2.10
C LEU A 413 -8.59 12.36 -2.88
N SER A 414 -7.36 11.84 -3.04
CA SER A 414 -6.38 12.45 -3.95
C SER A 414 -6.88 12.39 -5.40
N PRO A 415 -6.52 13.35 -6.26
CA PRO A 415 -6.82 13.25 -7.69
C PRO A 415 -6.25 12.00 -8.33
N TYR A 416 -6.98 11.44 -9.29
CA TYR A 416 -6.60 10.25 -10.02
C TYR A 416 -5.34 10.53 -10.84
N ARG A 417 -4.35 9.65 -10.71
CA ARG A 417 -3.13 9.67 -11.51
C ARG A 417 -2.71 8.27 -11.97
N GLY A 418 -3.60 7.27 -11.87
CA GLY A 418 -3.33 5.88 -12.27
C GLY A 418 -2.59 5.00 -11.25
N SER A 419 -1.84 5.57 -10.30
CA SER A 419 -0.92 4.83 -9.42
C SER A 419 -1.56 3.81 -8.46
N ASN A 420 -2.86 3.93 -8.18
CA ASN A 420 -3.53 3.13 -7.14
C ASN A 420 -4.49 2.05 -7.69
N GLY A 421 -4.64 1.88 -9.01
CA GLY A 421 -5.48 0.81 -9.58
C GLY A 421 -6.92 0.74 -9.02
N LEU A 422 -7.58 1.88 -8.83
CA LEU A 422 -8.89 1.97 -8.15
C LEU A 422 -8.93 1.43 -6.70
N GLN A 423 -7.84 1.62 -5.96
CA GLN A 423 -7.76 1.34 -4.52
C GLN A 423 -7.43 2.62 -3.72
N THR A 424 -7.90 3.77 -4.21
CA THR A 424 -7.57 5.06 -3.57
C THR A 424 -8.21 5.12 -2.20
N LYS A 425 -7.40 5.22 -1.16
CA LYS A 425 -7.89 5.36 0.21
C LYS A 425 -8.16 6.84 0.53
N PRO A 426 -9.12 7.12 1.44
CA PRO A 426 -9.35 8.48 1.95
C PRO A 426 -8.07 9.09 2.51
N LEU A 427 -7.85 10.37 2.20
CA LEU A 427 -6.72 11.11 2.75
C LEU A 427 -6.85 11.28 4.27
N GLY A 428 -5.75 10.97 4.95
CA GLY A 428 -5.46 11.26 6.34
C GLY A 428 -5.23 12.75 6.58
N LEU A 429 -4.64 13.08 7.73
CA LEU A 429 -4.49 14.48 8.16
C LEU A 429 -3.33 15.22 7.46
N LEU A 430 -2.40 14.50 6.81
CA LEU A 430 -1.12 15.06 6.35
C LEU A 430 -1.30 16.20 5.34
N CYS A 431 -2.22 15.98 4.41
CA CYS A 431 -2.29 16.76 3.18
C CYS A 431 -3.72 17.21 2.83
N LYS A 432 -4.66 17.22 3.78
CA LYS A 432 -6.05 17.64 3.49
C LYS A 432 -6.15 19.04 2.87
N GLN A 433 -5.30 19.97 3.32
CA GLN A 433 -5.28 21.34 2.82
C GLN A 433 -4.81 21.46 1.36
N PHE A 434 -3.96 20.52 0.91
CA PHE A 434 -3.35 20.51 -0.42
C PHE A 434 -3.68 19.20 -1.15
N TRP A 435 -4.91 18.71 -0.97
CA TRP A 435 -5.34 17.40 -1.46
C TRP A 435 -5.12 17.24 -2.98
N TYR A 436 -5.27 18.34 -3.73
CA TYR A 436 -5.11 18.40 -5.18
C TYR A 436 -3.68 18.08 -5.66
N THR A 437 -2.65 18.26 -4.82
CA THR A 437 -1.26 17.89 -5.18
C THR A 437 -0.85 16.51 -4.68
N VAL A 438 -1.66 15.85 -3.86
CA VAL A 438 -1.33 14.53 -3.29
C VAL A 438 -1.38 13.47 -4.38
N ILE A 439 -0.33 12.67 -4.46
CA ILE A 439 -0.20 11.54 -5.39
C ILE A 439 -0.64 10.24 -4.68
N SER A 440 -0.09 9.98 -3.50
CA SER A 440 -0.38 8.79 -2.69
C SER A 440 -0.04 9.06 -1.24
N GLU A 441 -0.80 8.46 -0.32
CA GLU A 441 -0.60 8.60 1.11
C GLU A 441 -0.74 7.22 1.78
N VAL A 442 0.16 6.95 2.72
CA VAL A 442 0.02 5.86 3.67
C VAL A 442 0.07 6.44 5.07
N TYR A 443 -1.03 6.28 5.80
CA TYR A 443 -1.19 6.82 7.15
C TYR A 443 -1.73 5.74 8.07
N ASP A 444 -0.96 5.42 9.10
CA ASP A 444 -1.41 4.52 10.15
C ASP A 444 -2.09 5.34 11.25
N ARG A 445 -3.42 5.24 11.33
CA ARG A 445 -4.25 5.98 12.30
C ARG A 445 -3.88 5.69 13.74
N ASN A 446 -3.39 4.49 13.98
CA ASN A 446 -3.08 3.96 15.29
C ASN A 446 -1.77 4.54 15.85
N SER A 447 -0.70 4.57 15.04
CA SER A 447 0.55 5.27 15.38
C SER A 447 0.47 6.78 15.19
N LYS A 448 -0.49 7.25 14.39
CA LYS A 448 -0.57 8.64 13.87
C LYS A 448 0.70 9.05 13.12
N ALA A 449 1.32 8.08 12.46
CA ALA A 449 2.48 8.28 11.62
C ALA A 449 2.16 7.88 10.18
N GLY A 450 2.76 8.59 9.22
CA GLY A 450 2.50 8.35 7.82
C GLY A 450 3.43 9.11 6.88
N PHE A 451 3.28 8.75 5.61
CA PHE A 451 4.06 9.23 4.48
C PHE A 451 3.10 9.70 3.40
N ALA A 452 3.38 10.83 2.78
CA ALA A 452 2.60 11.34 1.65
C ALA A 452 3.54 11.76 0.52
N LEU A 453 3.35 11.18 -0.67
CA LEU A 453 3.91 11.68 -1.92
C LEU A 453 3.01 12.79 -2.45
N HIS A 454 3.60 13.93 -2.79
CA HIS A 454 2.85 15.07 -3.33
C HIS A 454 3.70 15.93 -4.26
N LEU A 455 3.04 16.64 -5.17
CA LEU A 455 3.64 17.70 -5.97
C LEU A 455 3.85 18.97 -5.11
N SER A 456 4.63 19.93 -5.62
CA SER A 456 4.85 21.22 -4.96
C SER A 456 3.53 21.98 -4.78
N PRO A 457 3.03 22.20 -3.54
CA PRO A 457 1.75 22.90 -3.35
C PRO A 457 1.75 24.35 -3.84
N LEU A 458 2.92 24.99 -3.85
CA LEU A 458 3.12 26.38 -4.26
C LEU A 458 3.52 26.51 -5.73
N GLY A 459 4.13 25.47 -6.32
CA GLY A 459 4.60 25.48 -7.70
C GLY A 459 3.64 24.82 -8.69
N TRP A 460 2.69 24.00 -8.21
CA TRP A 460 1.69 23.36 -9.05
C TRP A 460 0.76 24.40 -9.71
N PRO A 461 0.40 24.24 -11.01
CA PRO A 461 0.67 23.08 -11.88
C PRO A 461 1.99 23.14 -12.69
N PHE A 462 2.84 24.16 -12.47
CA PHE A 462 4.04 24.39 -13.29
C PHE A 462 5.28 23.63 -12.81
N ASP A 463 5.28 23.19 -11.54
CA ASP A 463 6.35 22.40 -10.93
C ASP A 463 5.86 20.99 -10.63
N SER A 464 6.29 20.03 -11.45
CA SER A 464 5.97 18.61 -11.32
C SER A 464 6.95 17.83 -10.43
N ARG A 465 7.84 18.52 -9.71
CA ARG A 465 8.75 17.85 -8.77
C ARG A 465 7.97 17.19 -7.63
N ILE A 466 8.40 15.98 -7.31
CA ILE A 466 7.75 15.14 -6.30
C ILE A 466 8.48 15.29 -4.97
N TYR A 467 7.71 15.52 -3.91
CA TYR A 467 8.18 15.64 -2.54
C TYR A 467 7.56 14.53 -1.70
N MET A 468 8.19 14.20 -0.57
CA MET A 468 7.62 13.31 0.44
C MET A 468 7.50 14.03 1.77
N SER A 469 6.29 14.08 2.31
CA SER A 469 6.06 14.48 3.70
C SER A 469 6.08 13.25 4.59
N ILE A 470 6.85 13.30 5.68
CA ILE A 470 6.85 12.30 6.76
C ILE A 470 6.31 13.00 8.00
N GLN A 471 5.27 12.42 8.61
CA GLN A 471 4.73 12.91 9.87
C GLN A 471 4.68 11.80 10.90
N THR A 472 4.96 12.18 12.12
CA THR A 472 4.74 11.41 13.34
C THR A 472 3.91 12.26 14.31
N PRO A 473 3.49 11.74 15.47
CA PRO A 473 2.88 12.57 16.50
C PRO A 473 3.79 13.73 16.98
N TYR A 474 5.10 13.63 16.77
CA TYR A 474 6.11 14.50 17.38
C TYR A 474 6.88 15.36 16.38
N SER A 475 6.81 15.04 15.09
CA SER A 475 7.62 15.69 14.06
C SER A 475 6.92 15.68 12.71
N ARG A 476 7.24 16.68 11.89
CA ARG A 476 6.91 16.72 10.48
C ARG A 476 8.13 17.20 9.69
N ILE A 477 8.50 16.45 8.65
CA ILE A 477 9.58 16.81 7.73
C ILE A 477 9.12 16.62 6.29
N VAL A 478 9.59 17.49 5.40
CA VAL A 478 9.36 17.39 3.96
C VAL A 478 10.70 17.13 3.28
N LEU A 479 10.81 15.99 2.63
CA LEU A 479 11.99 15.57 1.88
C LEU A 479 11.97 16.17 0.47
N LYS A 480 13.16 16.53 -0.03
CA LYS A 480 13.33 17.13 -1.35
C LYS A 480 13.26 16.05 -2.44
N PRO A 481 13.06 16.42 -3.72
CA PRO A 481 12.98 15.46 -4.82
C PRO A 481 14.20 14.55 -4.91
N ASP A 482 15.40 15.11 -4.71
CA ASP A 482 16.68 14.38 -4.74
C ASP A 482 16.82 13.34 -3.62
N ASP A 483 16.03 13.44 -2.55
CA ASP A 483 16.03 12.47 -1.47
C ASP A 483 14.98 11.36 -1.70
N VAL A 484 13.96 11.63 -2.52
CA VAL A 484 12.72 10.81 -2.64
C VAL A 484 12.63 10.03 -3.95
N PHE A 485 13.46 10.36 -4.94
CA PHE A 485 13.42 9.74 -6.27
C PHE A 485 13.49 8.19 -6.25
N GLU A 486 14.07 7.60 -5.20
CA GLU A 486 14.13 6.15 -5.01
C GLU A 486 12.77 5.49 -4.68
N LEU A 487 11.74 6.24 -4.29
CA LEU A 487 10.43 5.69 -3.93
C LEU A 487 9.29 6.16 -4.84
N ALA A 488 9.49 7.26 -5.57
CA ALA A 488 8.41 7.99 -6.23
C ALA A 488 8.15 7.62 -7.69
N GLY A 489 8.93 6.73 -8.29
CA GLY A 489 8.91 6.44 -9.73
C GLY A 489 7.56 5.99 -10.29
N ARG A 490 6.75 5.29 -9.50
CA ARG A 490 5.39 4.86 -9.88
C ARG A 490 4.25 5.57 -9.14
N GLY A 491 4.55 6.58 -8.32
CA GLY A 491 3.54 7.34 -7.60
C GLY A 491 2.70 6.52 -6.60
N LYS A 492 3.18 5.34 -6.18
CA LYS A 492 2.51 4.46 -5.23
C LYS A 492 3.45 4.18 -4.07
N ILE A 493 2.96 4.40 -2.85
CA ILE A 493 3.66 4.01 -1.62
C ILE A 493 2.76 3.15 -0.72
N CYS A 494 3.38 2.24 0.01
CA CYS A 494 2.74 1.36 0.99
C CYS A 494 3.64 1.21 2.23
N GLY A 495 3.09 0.78 3.36
CA GLY A 495 3.86 0.53 4.57
C GLY A 495 3.22 1.07 5.85
N ASN A 496 4.05 1.43 6.81
CA ASN A 496 3.68 1.93 8.13
C ASN A 496 4.87 2.68 8.77
N GLU A 497 4.81 3.05 10.05
CA GLU A 497 5.89 3.78 10.72
C GLU A 497 7.25 3.05 10.77
N LYS A 498 7.29 1.72 10.58
CA LYS A 498 8.55 0.95 10.57
C LYS A 498 9.21 0.97 9.20
N PHE A 499 8.43 1.01 8.12
CA PHE A 499 8.96 0.98 6.76
C PHE A 499 8.02 1.62 5.75
N VAL A 500 8.59 2.15 4.68
CA VAL A 500 7.85 2.59 3.48
C VAL A 500 8.40 1.89 2.25
N ILE A 501 7.49 1.48 1.37
CA ILE A 501 7.76 0.73 0.14
C ILE A 501 7.32 1.60 -1.02
N GLY A 502 8.16 1.69 -2.05
CA GLY A 502 7.87 2.36 -3.32
C GLY A 502 8.66 1.71 -4.44
N GLU A 503 8.53 2.24 -5.66
CA GLU A 503 9.26 1.77 -6.84
C GLU A 503 10.00 2.93 -7.48
N ASN A 504 11.27 2.72 -7.80
CA ASN A 504 12.09 3.73 -8.47
C ASN A 504 11.99 3.65 -10.01
N ALA A 505 12.61 4.61 -10.70
CA ALA A 505 12.63 4.63 -12.17
C ALA A 505 13.42 3.46 -12.81
N ASN A 506 14.28 2.78 -12.04
CA ASN A 506 15.09 1.66 -12.50
C ASN A 506 14.38 0.30 -12.31
N ARG A 507 13.06 0.29 -12.07
CA ARG A 507 12.26 -0.92 -11.82
C ARG A 507 12.78 -1.72 -10.63
N GLU A 508 13.22 -1.02 -9.60
CA GLU A 508 13.55 -1.63 -8.32
C GLU A 508 12.47 -1.24 -7.32
N LEU A 509 11.95 -2.25 -6.62
CA LEU A 509 11.15 -2.02 -5.45
C LEU A 509 12.06 -1.68 -4.27
N VAL A 510 11.85 -0.50 -3.69
CA VAL A 510 12.69 0.05 -2.64
C VAL A 510 11.92 0.04 -1.32
N ILE A 511 12.55 -0.50 -0.28
CA ILE A 511 12.02 -0.57 1.08
C ILE A 511 12.96 0.24 1.97
N TRP A 512 12.48 1.39 2.42
CA TRP A 512 13.12 2.18 3.45
C TRP A 512 12.67 1.66 4.81
N ARG A 513 13.62 1.24 5.64
CA ARG A 513 13.35 0.78 7.00
C ARG A 513 13.83 1.80 8.02
N PHE A 514 12.98 2.06 9.00
CA PHE A 514 13.25 2.94 10.13
C PHE A 514 13.50 2.12 11.41
N ASP A 515 13.15 0.84 11.43
CA ASP A 515 13.23 -0.02 12.61
C ASP A 515 14.53 -0.83 12.72
N ARG A 516 15.29 -1.04 11.63
CA ARG A 516 16.56 -1.77 11.63
C ARG A 516 17.52 -1.38 10.52
#